data_AF-R7VT81-F1
#
_entry.id   AF-R7VT81-F1
#
_cell.length_a   1.000
_cell.length_b   1.000
_cell.length_c   1.000
_cell.angle_alpha   90.00
_cell.angle_beta   90.00
_cell.angle_gamma   90.00
#
_symmetry.space_group_name_H-M   'P 1'
#
loop_
_entity.id
_entity.type
_entity.pdbx_description
1 polymer ?
#
loop_
_entity_poly.entity_id
_entity_poly.type
_entity_poly.pdbx_seq_one_letter_code
_entity_poly.pdbx_strand_id
1 'polypeptide(L)' 'GGISENDIKTFVTATTVSFNWSTMAKEFSVSVSLNDTSQNIKQPDGFFVWSNLTPATLYTFKFIFAQLHQELINVS' A
#
# COMPACT_ATOMS: atom_id res chain seq x y z
N GLY A 1 -11.40 11.98 4.17
CA GLY A 1 -11.96 10.70 3.68
C GLY A 1 -11.19 9.57 4.32
N GLY A 2 -11.83 8.44 4.60
CA GLY A 2 -11.14 7.25 5.13
C GLY A 2 -10.58 6.38 4.00
N ILE A 3 -9.67 5.47 4.35
CA ILE A 3 -9.25 4.35 3.48
C ILE A 3 -9.79 3.07 4.13
N SER A 4 -10.51 2.26 3.38
CA SER A 4 -11.01 0.95 3.79
C SER A 4 -10.36 -0.16 2.99
N GLU A 5 -10.39 -1.39 3.51
CA GLU A 5 -9.99 -2.58 2.77
C GLU A 5 -10.82 -2.76 1.48
N ASN A 6 -12.08 -2.31 1.50
CA ASN A 6 -12.98 -2.30 0.34
C ASN A 6 -12.49 -1.39 -0.81
N ASP A 7 -11.60 -0.44 -0.52
CA ASP A 7 -11.03 0.46 -1.52
C ASP A 7 -9.85 -0.16 -2.27
N ILE A 8 -9.41 -1.37 -1.86
CA ILE A 8 -8.23 -2.06 -2.39
C ILE A 8 -8.65 -3.19 -3.30
N LYS A 9 -8.38 -3.06 -4.60
CA LYS A 9 -8.50 -4.16 -5.56
C LYS A 9 -7.18 -4.90 -5.65
N THR A 10 -7.22 -6.20 -5.42
CA THR A 10 -6.06 -7.09 -5.56
C THR A 10 -6.22 -7.98 -6.79
N PHE A 11 -5.15 -8.11 -7.58
CA PHE A 11 -5.09 -9.05 -8.70
C PHE A 11 -3.78 -9.85 -8.61
N VAL A 12 -3.89 -11.18 -8.73
CA VAL A 12 -2.80 -12.12 -8.49
C VAL A 12 -2.58 -12.99 -9.73
N THR A 13 -1.33 -13.16 -10.11
CA THR A 13 -0.88 -14.14 -11.10
C THR A 13 0.09 -15.14 -10.45
N ALA A 14 0.64 -16.07 -11.23
CA ALA A 14 1.63 -17.02 -10.71
C ALA A 14 2.90 -16.36 -10.16
N THR A 15 3.28 -15.17 -10.65
CA THR A 15 4.55 -14.51 -10.30
C THR A 15 4.40 -13.04 -9.92
N THR A 16 3.17 -12.52 -9.88
CA THR A 16 2.91 -11.12 -9.54
C THR A 16 1.67 -10.97 -8.66
N VAL A 17 1.70 -9.94 -7.82
CA VAL A 17 0.53 -9.41 -7.13
C VAL A 17 0.47 -7.92 -7.40
N SER A 18 -0.68 -7.42 -7.85
CA SER A 18 -0.93 -6.00 -8.02
C SER A 18 -2.04 -5.53 -7.10
N PHE A 19 -1.86 -4.33 -6.56
CA PHE A 19 -2.80 -3.67 -5.68
C PHE A 19 -3.19 -2.33 -6.32
N ASN A 20 -4.48 -2.01 -6.30
CA ASN A 20 -5.04 -0.80 -6.90
C ASN A 20 -6.04 -0.17 -5.92
N TRP A 21 -5.76 1.05 -5.47
CA TRP A 21 -6.64 1.82 -4.60
C TRP A 21 -7.58 2.68 -5.43
N SER A 22 -8.88 2.56 -5.15
CA SER A 22 -9.89 3.48 -5.71
C SER A 22 -9.78 4.89 -5.13
N THR A 23 -9.30 5.01 -3.89
CA THR A 23 -9.19 6.26 -3.13
C THR A 23 -7.93 6.25 -2.27
N MET A 24 -7.15 7.33 -2.32
CA MET A 24 -5.96 7.54 -1.49
C MET A 24 -6.14 8.85 -0.70
N ALA A 25 -5.96 8.78 0.62
CA ALA A 25 -5.91 9.96 1.48
C ALA A 25 -4.55 10.66 1.28
N LYS A 26 -4.57 11.93 0.84
CA LYS A 26 -3.35 12.71 0.53
C LYS A 26 -2.52 13.00 1.79
N GLU A 27 -3.13 12.88 2.95
CA GLU A 27 -2.54 13.10 4.26
C GLU A 27 -1.65 11.93 4.70
N PHE A 28 -1.70 10.80 3.98
CA PHE A 28 -0.93 9.59 4.27
C PHE A 28 -0.08 9.17 3.09
N SER A 29 1.13 8.70 3.37
CA SER A 29 1.89 7.85 2.48
C SER A 29 1.53 6.39 2.76
N VAL A 30 1.54 5.58 1.71
CA VAL A 30 1.26 4.14 1.81
C VAL A 30 2.47 3.41 1.25
N SER A 31 3.01 2.48 2.03
CA SER A 31 3.98 1.51 1.54
C SER A 31 3.41 0.10 1.65
N VAL A 32 3.88 -0.77 0.77
CA VAL A 32 3.64 -2.21 0.85
C VAL A 32 4.95 -2.88 1.20
N SER A 33 4.88 -3.84 2.12
CA SER A 33 6.04 -4.56 2.60
C SER A 33 5.84 -6.07 2.44
N LEU A 34 6.93 -6.74 2.08
CA LEU A 34 7.05 -8.19 2.06
C LEU A 34 8.36 -8.55 2.75
N ASN A 35 8.26 -9.30 3.85
CA ASN A 35 9.38 -9.55 4.76
C ASN A 35 10.04 -8.21 5.16
N ASP A 36 11.36 -8.10 5.02
CA ASP A 36 12.12 -6.89 5.39
C ASP A 36 12.20 -5.85 4.27
N THR A 37 11.56 -6.09 3.13
CA THR A 37 11.54 -5.15 2.00
C THR A 37 10.25 -4.33 2.04
N SER A 38 10.38 -3.00 1.96
CA SER A 38 9.25 -2.08 1.86
C SER A 38 9.39 -1.21 0.61
N GLN A 39 8.28 -0.98 -0.08
CA GLN A 39 8.23 -0.15 -1.28
C GLN A 39 7.04 0.82 -1.19
N ASN A 40 7.30 2.09 -1.51
CA ASN A 40 6.27 3.13 -1.49
C ASN A 40 5.34 3.00 -2.69
N ILE A 41 4.04 3.10 -2.45
CA ILE A 41 3.03 3.21 -3.49
C ILE A 41 3.01 4.65 -3.99
N LYS A 42 3.22 4.85 -5.29
CA LYS A 42 3.25 6.18 -5.88
C LYS A 42 1.84 6.80 -5.87
N GLN A 43 1.77 8.04 -5.44
CA GLN A 43 0.58 8.88 -5.59
C GLN A 43 0.68 9.70 -6.88
N PRO A 44 -0.46 10.03 -7.53
CA PRO A 44 -1.83 9.71 -7.13
C PRO A 44 -2.34 8.36 -7.66
N ASP A 45 -1.55 7.65 -8.47
CA ASP A 45 -2.00 6.51 -9.26
C ASP A 45 -2.57 5.37 -8.41
N GLY A 46 -2.16 5.24 -7.14
CA GLY A 46 -2.69 4.25 -6.22
C GLY A 46 -2.47 2.82 -6.69
N PHE A 47 -1.58 2.62 -7.67
CA PHE A 47 -1.30 1.34 -8.30
C PHE A 47 0.11 0.88 -7.93
N PHE A 48 0.22 -0.38 -7.55
CA PHE A 48 1.49 -1.01 -7.21
C PHE A 48 1.53 -2.45 -7.71
N VAL A 49 2.70 -2.90 -8.17
CA VAL A 49 2.94 -4.29 -8.59
C VAL A 49 4.16 -4.84 -7.85
N TRP A 50 3.95 -5.94 -7.12
CA TRP A 50 5.02 -6.81 -6.67
C TRP A 50 5.24 -7.92 -7.70
N SER A 51 6.45 -8.04 -8.23
CA SER A 51 6.80 -9.02 -9.26
C SER A 51 7.88 -9.99 -8.79
N ASN A 52 8.22 -10.95 -9.66
CA ASN A 52 9.25 -11.97 -9.41
C ASN A 52 8.95 -12.88 -8.20
N LEU A 53 7.67 -13.13 -7.92
CA LEU A 53 7.26 -14.10 -6.92
C LEU A 53 7.43 -15.52 -7.45
N THR A 54 7.84 -16.44 -6.58
CA THR A 54 7.86 -17.86 -6.89
C THR A 54 6.44 -18.43 -6.93
N PRO A 55 6.02 -19.13 -8.01
CA PRO A 55 4.72 -19.77 -8.09
C PRO A 55 4.48 -20.76 -6.94
N ALA A 56 3.21 -20.97 -6.59
CA ALA A 56 2.79 -21.88 -5.52
C ALA A 56 3.45 -21.63 -4.15
N THR A 57 3.94 -20.40 -3.91
CA THR A 57 4.54 -19.98 -2.64
C THR A 57 3.58 -19.03 -1.91
N LEU A 58 3.44 -19.22 -0.60
CA LEU A 58 2.63 -18.34 0.24
C LEU A 58 3.40 -17.06 0.59
N TYR A 59 2.79 -15.92 0.34
CA TYR A 59 3.33 -14.60 0.71
C TYR A 59 2.33 -13.85 1.59
N THR A 60 2.86 -13.04 2.50
CA THR A 60 2.07 -12.11 3.32
C THR A 60 2.56 -10.70 3.06
N PHE A 61 1.67 -9.84 2.55
CA PHE A 61 1.95 -8.44 2.30
C PHE A 61 1.37 -7.60 3.44
N LYS A 62 2.12 -6.58 3.87
CA LYS A 62 1.69 -5.62 4.89
C LYS A 62 1.63 -4.22 4.30
N PHE A 63 0.50 -3.55 4.49
CA PHE A 63 0.38 -2.12 4.19
C PHE A 63 0.75 -1.30 5.42
N ILE A 64 1.55 -0.27 5.21
CA ILE A 64 1.94 0.70 6.24
C ILE A 64 1.46 2.06 5.79
N PHE A 65 0.61 2.67 6.61
CA PHE A 65 0.10 4.01 6.41
C PHE A 65 0.87 4.94 7.34
N ALA A 66 1.61 5.88 6.77
CA ALA A 66 2.37 6.87 7.53
C ALA A 66 1.86 8.27 7.20
N GLN A 67 1.42 9.00 8.23
CA GLN A 67 0.92 10.37 8.08
C GLN A 67 2.05 11.28 7.58
N LEU A 68 1.79 12.04 6.51
CA LEU A 68 2.77 12.91 5.85
C LEU A 68 2.92 14.25 6.55
N HIS A 69 1.84 14.78 7.15
CA HIS A 69 1.85 16.08 7.83
C HIS A 69 1.32 15.90 9.25
N GLN A 70 2.24 15.97 10.20
CA GLN A 70 1.95 16.15 11.61
C GLN A 70 1.89 17.66 11.83
N GLU A 71 0.80 18.33 11.42
CA GLU A 71 0.56 19.66 11.95
C GLU A 71 0.47 19.51 13.46
N LEU A 72 1.48 20.03 14.15
CA LEU A 72 1.57 20.00 15.60
C LEU A 72 0.22 20.42 16.15
N ILE A 73 -0.41 19.52 16.91
CA ILE A 73 -1.44 19.94 17.85
C ILE A 73 -0.69 20.87 18.82
N ASN A 74 -0.74 22.17 18.56
CA ASN A 74 -0.40 23.16 19.57
C ASN A 74 -1.48 22.99 20.64
N VAL A 75 -1.16 22.21 21.68
CA VAL A 75 -1.92 22.21 22.92
C VAL A 75 -1.51 23.49 23.64
N SER A 76 -2.22 24.58 23.37
CA SER A 76 -2.20 25.80 24.18
C SER A 76 -3.13 25.65 25.37
#